data_AF-A0A813UKB9-F1
#
_entry.id   AF-A0A813UKB9-F1
#
_cell.length_a   1.000
_cell.length_b   1.000
_cell.length_c   1.000
_cell.angle_alpha   90.00
_cell.angle_beta   90.00
_cell.angle_gamma   90.00
#
_symmetry.space_group_name_H-M   'P 1'
#
loop_
_entity.id
_entity.type
_entity.pdbx_description
1 polymer ?
#
loop_
_entity_poly.entity_id
_entity_poly.type
_entity_poly.pdbx_seq_one_letter_code
_entity_poly.pdbx_strand_id
1 'polypeptide(L)'
;MDRQNKKRKRTEEAKLADNALVKSAVCDAITDDKPVAKKPVSTMKITTDIPLTNFLLINDASFTDDSQSYKSAFELIANELINKYELIINSKSFRICEIEFYYYSQKHLDPFTHQHSEQKKFPNWYFHRSGKSLTASWKNGTYKGLDLTFGNGDDETYGGILIRSIQNKQTNEIFEGSCLVVDTILNIAGVTSIKELIENKMKNNVQAFNKNSMLYLNLTNTPTLSTIVMSPRVGLTLKVGDKQREKFLFRSYRFTPNDFYPSKMKSTIILALAAEKFFKTDQKLEFNQFLQELTNETSTRINNVKTYLSDLQTGFNQKLKTDEIDSPLKSYYGKAFSSSDICRAYGTWLKVFGNK
;
A
#
# COMPACT_ATOMS: atom_id res chain seq x y z
N MET A 1 -1.00 16.77 55.66
CA MET A 1 -2.01 16.37 54.66
C MET A 1 -2.23 17.42 53.54
N ASP A 2 -1.45 18.51 53.47
CA ASP A 2 -1.84 19.70 52.68
C ASP A 2 -0.91 20.05 51.47
N ARG A 3 0.17 19.28 51.26
CA ARG A 3 1.09 19.50 50.10
C ARG A 3 0.73 18.65 48.86
N GLN A 4 0.04 17.53 49.02
CA GLN A 4 -0.36 16.67 47.89
C GLN A 4 -1.60 17.20 47.15
N ASN A 5 -2.54 17.88 47.85
CA ASN A 5 -3.71 18.49 47.20
C ASN A 5 -3.37 19.72 46.36
N LYS A 6 -2.35 20.51 46.76
CA LYS A 6 -1.91 21.69 46.01
C LYS A 6 -1.21 21.33 44.68
N LYS A 7 -0.61 20.13 44.60
CA LYS A 7 0.07 19.63 43.39
C LYS A 7 -0.90 19.01 42.37
N ARG A 8 -2.07 18.49 42.81
CA ARG A 8 -3.14 18.01 41.93
C ARG A 8 -3.95 19.15 41.30
N LYS A 9 -4.23 20.21 42.05
CA LYS A 9 -5.00 21.37 41.55
C LYS A 9 -4.28 22.13 40.42
N ARG A 10 -2.96 22.26 40.50
CA ARG A 10 -2.13 22.90 39.44
C ARG A 10 -2.05 22.11 38.14
N THR A 11 -2.28 20.79 38.16
CA THR A 11 -2.27 19.95 36.95
C THR A 11 -3.62 19.90 36.25
N GLU A 12 -4.72 20.22 36.93
CA GLU A 12 -6.06 20.32 36.32
C GLU A 12 -6.28 21.68 35.65
N GLU A 13 -5.81 22.77 36.26
CA GLU A 13 -5.91 24.12 35.66
C GLU A 13 -5.07 24.24 34.37
N ALA A 14 -3.94 23.54 34.26
CA ALA A 14 -3.15 23.47 33.03
C ALA A 14 -3.81 22.63 31.91
N LYS A 15 -4.64 21.63 32.26
CA LYS A 15 -5.40 20.82 31.29
C LYS A 15 -6.65 21.51 30.77
N LEU A 16 -7.25 22.40 31.57
CA LEU A 16 -8.41 23.20 31.17
C LEU A 16 -8.02 24.35 30.23
N ALA A 17 -6.81 24.90 30.36
CA ALA A 17 -6.28 25.95 29.48
C ALA A 17 -5.94 25.43 28.07
N ASP A 18 -5.42 24.21 27.95
CA ASP A 18 -5.05 23.60 26.65
C ASP A 18 -6.29 23.26 25.79
N ASN A 19 -7.41 22.91 26.43
CA ASN A 19 -8.68 22.63 25.75
C ASN A 19 -9.45 23.90 25.33
N ALA A 20 -9.13 25.07 25.89
CA ALA A 20 -9.80 26.32 25.55
C ALA A 20 -9.21 26.99 24.30
N LEU A 21 -7.91 26.79 24.03
CA LEU A 21 -7.22 27.39 22.87
C LEU A 21 -7.58 26.75 21.52
N VAL A 22 -8.12 25.53 21.51
CA VAL A 22 -8.52 24.82 20.28
C VAL A 22 -9.96 25.13 19.84
N LYS A 23 -10.77 25.78 20.69
CA LYS A 23 -12.21 26.02 20.43
C LYS A 23 -12.54 27.28 19.64
N SER A 24 -11.58 28.13 19.29
CA SER A 24 -11.87 29.48 18.76
C SER A 24 -11.76 29.65 17.24
N ALA A 25 -11.63 28.57 16.46
CA ALA A 25 -11.65 28.66 15.01
C ALA A 25 -12.59 27.60 14.46
N VAL A 26 -13.47 27.99 13.54
CA VAL A 26 -14.46 27.15 12.83
C VAL A 26 -15.86 27.21 13.44
N CYS A 27 -16.52 28.36 13.29
CA CYS A 27 -17.95 28.44 13.05
C CYS A 27 -18.15 29.56 12.02
N ASP A 28 -18.61 29.19 10.82
CA ASP A 28 -19.59 29.93 10.02
C ASP A 28 -19.67 29.27 8.64
N ALA A 29 -20.75 28.51 8.37
CA ALA A 29 -21.43 28.39 7.07
C ALA A 29 -22.38 27.17 6.97
N ILE A 30 -23.66 27.46 6.66
CA ILE A 30 -24.55 26.76 5.69
C ILE A 30 -25.14 25.41 6.17
N THR A 31 -26.35 25.39 6.76
CA THR A 31 -27.73 25.30 6.20
C THR A 31 -28.10 24.00 5.46
N ASP A 32 -29.07 23.30 6.08
CA ASP A 32 -30.21 22.52 5.56
C ASP A 32 -30.08 21.79 4.20
N ASP A 33 -30.20 20.45 4.23
CA ASP A 33 -30.99 19.77 3.18
C ASP A 33 -31.58 18.43 3.64
N LYS A 34 -32.84 18.20 3.24
CA LYS A 34 -33.67 17.02 3.61
C LYS A 34 -33.42 15.84 2.66
N PRO A 35 -33.62 14.58 3.11
CA PRO A 35 -33.34 13.40 2.28
C PRO A 35 -34.50 13.11 1.30
N VAL A 36 -34.17 12.92 0.02
CA VAL A 36 -35.10 12.43 -1.01
C VAL A 36 -34.94 10.91 -1.20
N ALA A 37 -36.07 10.20 -1.25
CA ALA A 37 -36.18 8.75 -1.31
C ALA A 37 -35.67 8.14 -2.64
N LYS A 38 -34.95 7.02 -2.54
CA LYS A 38 -34.45 6.23 -3.69
C LYS A 38 -35.54 5.31 -4.26
N LYS A 39 -35.72 5.34 -5.59
CA LYS A 39 -36.48 4.33 -6.34
C LYS A 39 -35.57 3.15 -6.75
N PRO A 40 -36.12 1.92 -6.90
CA PRO A 40 -35.34 0.73 -7.19
C PRO A 40 -34.93 0.70 -8.67
N VAL A 41 -33.65 0.40 -8.93
CA VAL A 41 -33.10 0.29 -10.28
C VAL A 41 -33.24 -1.15 -10.78
N SER A 42 -33.82 -1.27 -11.97
CA SER A 42 -34.04 -2.49 -12.75
C SER A 42 -32.72 -3.20 -13.08
N THR A 43 -32.70 -4.53 -12.89
CA THR A 43 -31.59 -5.42 -13.21
C THR A 43 -31.36 -5.54 -14.73
N MET A 44 -30.35 -4.83 -15.23
CA MET A 44 -29.82 -5.06 -16.59
C MET A 44 -29.05 -6.39 -16.64
N LYS A 45 -29.37 -7.21 -17.64
CA LYS A 45 -28.61 -8.40 -18.01
C LYS A 45 -27.25 -7.98 -18.59
N ILE A 46 -26.16 -8.35 -17.92
CA ILE A 46 -24.79 -8.16 -18.41
C ILE A 46 -24.49 -9.28 -19.41
N THR A 47 -24.27 -8.91 -20.67
CA THR A 47 -23.80 -9.82 -21.73
C THR A 47 -22.28 -10.02 -21.64
N THR A 48 -21.87 -11.26 -21.84
CA THR A 48 -20.53 -11.84 -21.84
C THR A 48 -19.66 -11.34 -22.99
N ASP A 49 -18.47 -10.80 -22.69
CA ASP A 49 -17.21 -10.84 -23.49
C ASP A 49 -16.23 -9.71 -23.08
N ILE A 50 -16.08 -9.47 -21.77
CA ILE A 50 -15.00 -8.62 -21.27
C ILE A 50 -13.81 -9.55 -20.98
N PRO A 51 -12.63 -9.36 -21.61
CA PRO A 51 -11.44 -10.13 -21.29
C PRO A 51 -11.21 -10.15 -19.77
N LEU A 52 -10.92 -11.34 -19.21
CA LEU A 52 -10.64 -11.55 -17.77
C LEU A 52 -9.55 -10.62 -17.21
N THR A 53 -8.77 -9.98 -18.08
CA THR A 53 -7.64 -9.11 -17.77
C THR A 53 -7.97 -7.62 -17.79
N ASN A 54 -9.15 -7.19 -18.29
CA ASN A 54 -9.46 -5.77 -18.46
C ASN A 54 -9.43 -4.97 -17.15
N PHE A 55 -9.65 -5.62 -16.01
CA PHE A 55 -9.56 -4.96 -14.71
C PHE A 55 -8.16 -4.41 -14.41
N LEU A 56 -7.10 -4.93 -15.06
CA LEU A 56 -5.71 -4.48 -14.90
C LEU A 56 -5.38 -3.24 -15.73
N LEU A 57 -6.24 -2.81 -16.64
CA LEU A 57 -5.97 -1.68 -17.52
C LEU A 57 -6.14 -0.36 -16.76
N ILE A 58 -5.13 0.50 -16.86
CA ILE A 58 -5.20 1.88 -16.37
C ILE A 58 -5.41 2.80 -17.57
N ASN A 59 -6.58 3.44 -17.61
CA ASN A 59 -6.86 4.49 -18.58
C ASN A 59 -6.58 5.85 -17.93
N ASP A 60 -5.33 6.30 -18.01
CA ASP A 60 -4.87 7.56 -17.41
C ASP A 60 -5.12 8.78 -18.31
N ALA A 61 -5.83 8.63 -19.44
CA ALA A 61 -6.10 9.71 -20.38
C ALA A 61 -6.84 10.89 -19.71
N SER A 62 -7.81 10.58 -18.84
CA SER A 62 -8.56 11.57 -18.05
C SER A 62 -7.93 11.88 -16.70
N PHE A 63 -6.87 11.17 -16.30
CA PHE A 63 -6.23 11.40 -15.02
C PHE A 63 -5.45 12.71 -15.09
N THR A 64 -5.69 13.56 -14.10
CA THR A 64 -4.81 14.63 -13.67
C THR A 64 -3.59 14.00 -12.96
N ASP A 65 -2.46 14.70 -12.85
CA ASP A 65 -1.31 14.26 -12.02
C ASP A 65 -1.63 14.25 -10.50
N ASP A 66 -2.92 14.26 -10.14
CA ASP A 66 -3.31 14.10 -8.75
C ASP A 66 -3.15 12.65 -8.31
N SER A 67 -2.75 12.50 -7.04
CA SER A 67 -2.44 11.18 -6.49
C SER A 67 -3.67 10.28 -6.37
N GLN A 68 -4.85 10.90 -6.35
CA GLN A 68 -6.10 10.27 -6.02
C GLN A 68 -6.63 9.38 -7.15
N SER A 69 -6.53 9.80 -8.40
CA SER A 69 -7.01 9.01 -9.55
C SER A 69 -6.28 7.67 -9.67
N TYR A 70 -4.95 7.70 -9.58
CA TYR A 70 -4.13 6.49 -9.59
C TYR A 70 -4.37 5.61 -8.36
N LYS A 71 -4.48 6.22 -7.18
CA LYS A 71 -4.81 5.49 -5.94
C LYS A 71 -6.11 4.70 -6.09
N SER A 72 -7.17 5.34 -6.60
CA SER A 72 -8.47 4.69 -6.82
C SER A 72 -8.41 3.59 -7.87
N ALA A 73 -7.65 3.78 -8.96
CA ALA A 73 -7.45 2.72 -9.96
C ALA A 73 -6.73 1.51 -9.38
N PHE A 74 -5.65 1.72 -8.62
CA PHE A 74 -4.92 0.65 -7.94
C PHE A 74 -5.78 -0.06 -6.89
N GLU A 75 -6.62 0.67 -6.17
CA GLU A 75 -7.55 0.11 -5.18
C GLU A 75 -8.56 -0.85 -5.84
N LEU A 76 -9.12 -0.48 -7.00
CA LEU A 76 -10.01 -1.37 -7.77
C LEU A 76 -9.28 -2.64 -8.20
N ILE A 77 -8.07 -2.51 -8.76
CA ILE A 77 -7.26 -3.67 -9.16
C ILE A 77 -6.93 -4.54 -7.95
N ALA A 78 -6.53 -3.94 -6.83
CA ALA A 78 -6.18 -4.65 -5.60
C ALA A 78 -7.37 -5.41 -5.06
N ASN A 79 -8.56 -4.79 -5.05
CA ASN A 79 -9.79 -5.44 -4.64
C ASN A 79 -10.10 -6.65 -5.52
N GLU A 80 -9.98 -6.54 -6.85
CA GLU A 80 -10.15 -7.71 -7.72
C GLU A 80 -9.14 -8.82 -7.40
N LEU A 81 -7.84 -8.50 -7.34
CA LEU A 81 -6.78 -9.51 -7.12
C LEU A 81 -6.88 -10.19 -5.76
N ILE A 82 -7.05 -9.43 -4.69
CA ILE A 82 -7.04 -9.96 -3.31
C ILE A 82 -8.33 -10.72 -3.01
N ASN A 83 -9.47 -10.22 -3.47
CA ASN A 83 -10.77 -10.79 -3.09
C ASN A 83 -11.31 -11.83 -4.06
N LYS A 84 -10.95 -11.78 -5.35
CA LYS A 84 -11.57 -12.62 -6.38
C LYS A 84 -10.60 -13.52 -7.12
N TYR A 85 -9.30 -13.32 -6.98
CA TYR A 85 -8.29 -14.18 -7.59
C TYR A 85 -7.50 -14.97 -6.55
N GLU A 86 -7.06 -16.14 -6.98
CA GLU A 86 -6.11 -16.98 -6.27
C GLU A 86 -4.90 -17.24 -7.15
N LEU A 87 -3.72 -17.30 -6.53
CA LEU A 87 -2.49 -17.72 -7.18
C LEU A 87 -2.43 -19.24 -7.13
N ILE A 88 -2.37 -19.88 -8.30
CA ILE A 88 -2.18 -21.33 -8.41
C ILE A 88 -0.70 -21.62 -8.64
N ILE A 89 -0.13 -22.49 -7.82
CA ILE A 89 1.25 -22.97 -7.92
C ILE A 89 1.23 -24.49 -7.91
N ASN A 90 1.50 -25.12 -9.05
CA ASN A 90 1.49 -26.57 -9.23
C ASN A 90 0.22 -27.23 -8.62
N SER A 91 -0.95 -26.74 -9.04
CA SER A 91 -2.29 -27.14 -8.56
C SER A 91 -2.64 -26.79 -7.10
N LYS A 92 -1.71 -26.20 -6.33
CA LYS A 92 -2.01 -25.69 -4.98
C LYS A 92 -2.54 -24.26 -5.09
N SER A 93 -3.58 -23.95 -4.31
CA SER A 93 -4.25 -22.66 -4.33
C SER A 93 -3.81 -21.76 -3.19
N PHE A 94 -3.52 -20.51 -3.52
CA PHE A 94 -3.10 -19.49 -2.56
C PHE A 94 -3.95 -18.22 -2.66
N ARG A 95 -4.38 -17.70 -1.52
CA ARG A 95 -4.92 -16.35 -1.40
C ARG A 95 -3.78 -15.35 -1.51
N ILE A 96 -3.99 -14.25 -2.22
CA ILE A 96 -3.06 -13.11 -2.25
C ILE A 96 -3.39 -12.24 -1.03
N CYS A 97 -2.37 -11.95 -0.20
CA CYS A 97 -2.55 -11.25 1.07
C CYS A 97 -1.87 -9.87 1.10
N GLU A 98 -0.92 -9.61 0.21
CA GLU A 98 -0.22 -8.32 0.16
C GLU A 98 0.34 -8.08 -1.23
N ILE A 99 0.06 -6.90 -1.79
CA ILE A 99 0.61 -6.45 -3.07
C ILE A 99 1.11 -5.00 -3.01
N GLU A 100 2.03 -4.66 -3.90
CA GLU A 100 2.51 -3.28 -4.11
C GLU A 100 2.48 -2.89 -5.58
N PHE A 101 2.05 -1.67 -5.87
CA PHE A 101 2.04 -1.12 -7.23
C PHE A 101 3.30 -0.31 -7.50
N TYR A 102 3.88 -0.57 -8.67
CA TYR A 102 4.95 0.21 -9.28
C TYR A 102 4.51 0.54 -10.70
N TYR A 103 4.20 1.81 -10.93
CA TYR A 103 3.67 2.26 -12.20
C TYR A 103 4.42 3.50 -12.67
N TYR A 104 4.88 3.49 -13.91
CA TYR A 104 5.48 4.64 -14.55
C TYR A 104 4.73 4.95 -15.83
N SER A 105 4.29 6.19 -16.02
CA SER A 105 3.83 6.75 -17.29
C SER A 105 4.30 8.19 -17.41
N GLN A 106 4.11 8.82 -18.57
CA GLN A 106 4.42 10.25 -18.77
C GLN A 106 3.69 11.16 -17.78
N LYS A 107 2.53 10.72 -17.25
CA LYS A 107 1.75 11.43 -16.23
C LYS A 107 1.97 10.90 -14.82
N HIS A 108 2.69 9.79 -14.65
CA HIS A 108 2.91 9.17 -13.36
C HIS A 108 4.37 8.74 -13.22
N LEU A 109 5.24 9.67 -12.88
CA LEU A 109 6.69 9.47 -12.89
C LEU A 109 7.18 8.83 -11.59
N ASP A 110 6.72 7.61 -11.25
CA ASP A 110 7.16 6.89 -10.05
C ASP A 110 8.63 6.47 -10.17
N PRO A 111 9.55 7.07 -9.38
CA PRO A 111 10.97 6.81 -9.50
C PRO A 111 11.39 5.47 -8.86
N PHE A 112 10.47 4.76 -8.23
CA PHE A 112 10.72 3.44 -7.63
C PHE A 112 10.37 2.28 -8.57
N THR A 113 9.71 2.55 -9.70
CA THR A 113 9.45 1.54 -10.72
C THR A 113 10.77 1.07 -11.36
N HIS A 114 10.92 -0.24 -11.53
CA HIS A 114 12.14 -0.80 -12.14
C HIS A 114 12.33 -0.34 -13.60
N GLN A 115 11.23 -0.11 -14.32
CA GLN A 115 11.20 0.23 -15.75
C GLN A 115 11.96 -0.79 -16.60
N HIS A 116 11.80 -2.07 -16.27
CA HIS A 116 12.34 -3.14 -17.08
C HIS A 116 11.43 -3.34 -18.31
N SER A 117 11.98 -3.66 -19.48
CA SER A 117 11.20 -3.80 -20.73
C SER A 117 10.04 -4.81 -20.61
N GLU A 118 10.23 -5.89 -19.85
CA GLU A 118 9.16 -6.86 -19.55
C GLU A 118 7.95 -6.24 -18.82
N GLN A 119 8.13 -5.16 -18.03
CA GLN A 119 7.02 -4.47 -17.35
C GLN A 119 6.14 -3.65 -18.31
N LYS A 120 6.52 -3.53 -19.59
CA LYS A 120 5.64 -3.00 -20.65
C LYS A 120 4.60 -4.02 -21.11
N LYS A 121 4.86 -5.33 -20.92
CA LYS A 121 4.01 -6.41 -21.41
C LYS A 121 2.77 -6.59 -20.55
N PHE A 122 1.71 -7.16 -21.15
CA PHE A 122 0.40 -7.32 -20.52
C PHE A 122 -0.21 -8.71 -20.77
N PRO A 123 -0.74 -9.39 -19.74
CA PRO A 123 -0.21 -9.49 -18.39
C PRO A 123 0.66 -10.75 -18.23
N ASN A 124 1.91 -10.56 -17.82
CA ASN A 124 2.91 -11.61 -17.65
C ASN A 124 3.44 -11.64 -16.22
N TRP A 125 4.04 -12.77 -15.85
CA TRP A 125 4.90 -12.88 -14.68
C TRP A 125 6.27 -12.28 -14.98
N TYR A 126 6.69 -11.34 -14.14
CA TYR A 126 8.04 -10.76 -14.17
C TYR A 126 8.77 -11.02 -12.86
N PHE A 127 9.76 -11.91 -12.90
CA PHE A 127 10.69 -12.12 -11.80
C PHE A 127 11.77 -11.03 -11.83
N HIS A 128 12.04 -10.41 -10.68
CA HIS A 128 12.98 -9.29 -10.59
C HIS A 128 14.37 -9.66 -11.12
N ARG A 129 14.92 -8.81 -11.97
CA ARG A 129 16.29 -8.91 -12.51
C ARG A 129 17.24 -7.91 -11.85
N SER A 130 18.53 -8.22 -11.89
CA SER A 130 19.61 -7.41 -11.34
C SER A 130 19.89 -6.14 -12.14
N GLY A 131 19.47 -6.11 -13.41
CA GLY A 131 19.61 -4.97 -14.31
C GLY A 131 18.39 -4.79 -15.21
N LYS A 132 18.44 -3.78 -16.08
CA LYS A 132 17.35 -3.41 -17.01
C LYS A 132 17.34 -4.19 -18.34
N SER A 133 18.36 -5.02 -18.58
CA SER A 133 18.48 -5.83 -19.80
C SER A 133 17.79 -7.18 -19.66
N LEU A 134 17.26 -7.71 -20.77
CA LEU A 134 16.74 -9.08 -20.86
C LEU A 134 17.78 -10.15 -20.52
N THR A 135 19.06 -9.85 -20.74
CA THR A 135 20.19 -10.73 -20.40
C THR A 135 20.64 -10.62 -18.95
N ALA A 136 20.10 -9.67 -18.17
CA ALA A 136 20.46 -9.50 -16.77
C ALA A 136 20.02 -10.72 -15.96
N SER A 137 20.87 -11.15 -15.03
CA SER A 137 20.57 -12.25 -14.12
C SER A 137 19.35 -11.93 -13.26
N TRP A 138 18.60 -12.96 -12.86
CA TRP A 138 17.56 -12.78 -11.84
C TRP A 138 18.18 -12.43 -10.49
N LYS A 139 17.47 -11.61 -9.70
CA LYS A 139 17.87 -11.35 -8.33
C LYS A 139 17.78 -12.65 -7.52
N ASN A 140 18.68 -12.79 -6.55
CA ASN A 140 18.72 -13.93 -5.63
C ASN A 140 18.66 -13.44 -4.16
N GLY A 141 18.57 -14.38 -3.21
CA GLY A 141 18.51 -14.10 -1.78
C GLY A 141 17.26 -13.29 -1.41
N THR A 142 17.42 -12.29 -0.55
CA THR A 142 16.32 -11.47 -0.02
C THR A 142 15.79 -10.44 -1.02
N TYR A 143 16.40 -10.32 -2.20
CA TYR A 143 16.01 -9.34 -3.23
C TYR A 143 15.11 -9.92 -4.33
N LYS A 144 14.68 -11.17 -4.19
CA LYS A 144 13.71 -11.81 -5.10
C LYS A 144 12.34 -11.14 -4.99
N GLY A 145 11.63 -11.08 -6.10
CA GLY A 145 10.27 -10.60 -6.21
C GLY A 145 9.61 -11.09 -7.49
N LEU A 146 8.30 -11.20 -7.44
CA LEU A 146 7.43 -11.58 -8.55
C LEU A 146 6.40 -10.47 -8.76
N ASP A 147 6.45 -9.86 -9.94
CA ASP A 147 5.46 -8.87 -10.35
C ASP A 147 4.46 -9.51 -11.33
N LEU A 148 3.20 -9.12 -11.23
CA LEU A 148 2.25 -9.19 -12.33
C LEU A 148 2.40 -7.93 -13.17
N THR A 149 2.77 -8.06 -14.45
CA THR A 149 2.94 -6.91 -15.32
C THR A 149 1.59 -6.39 -15.81
N PHE A 150 1.46 -5.07 -15.88
CA PHE A 150 0.23 -4.41 -16.33
C PHE A 150 0.50 -3.12 -17.13
N GLY A 151 1.70 -3.01 -17.74
CA GLY A 151 1.92 -2.01 -18.78
C GLY A 151 0.95 -2.21 -19.95
N ASN A 152 0.77 -1.21 -20.80
CA ASN A 152 -0.18 -1.26 -21.92
C ASN A 152 0.50 -1.51 -23.29
N GLY A 153 1.77 -1.90 -23.29
CA GLY A 153 2.58 -2.05 -24.51
C GLY A 153 3.18 -0.76 -25.05
N ASP A 154 2.78 0.41 -24.52
CA ASP A 154 3.36 1.70 -24.92
C ASP A 154 4.81 1.82 -24.44
N ASP A 155 5.62 2.55 -25.21
CA ASP A 155 7.06 2.62 -24.97
C ASP A 155 7.47 3.32 -23.67
N GLU A 156 6.54 4.08 -23.08
CA GLU A 156 6.77 4.91 -21.90
C GLU A 156 5.91 4.49 -20.70
N THR A 157 5.23 3.33 -20.78
CA THR A 157 4.36 2.83 -19.71
C THR A 157 4.90 1.52 -19.15
N TYR A 158 5.22 1.52 -17.85
CA TYR A 158 5.73 0.35 -17.14
C TYR A 158 4.85 0.07 -15.94
N GLY A 159 4.39 -1.17 -15.79
CA GLY A 159 3.56 -1.58 -14.66
C GLY A 159 4.02 -2.91 -14.09
N GLY A 160 4.26 -2.96 -12.78
CA GLY A 160 4.47 -4.18 -12.00
C GLY A 160 3.71 -4.16 -10.68
N ILE A 161 2.90 -5.18 -10.44
CA ILE A 161 2.23 -5.43 -9.15
C ILE A 161 3.03 -6.50 -8.43
N LEU A 162 3.86 -6.09 -7.47
CA LEU A 162 4.68 -7.00 -6.68
C LEU A 162 3.79 -7.79 -5.73
N ILE A 163 3.81 -9.13 -5.83
CA ILE A 163 3.19 -10.01 -4.84
C ILE A 163 4.14 -10.18 -3.66
N ARG A 164 3.70 -9.78 -2.48
CA ARG A 164 4.53 -9.79 -1.26
C ARG A 164 4.15 -10.87 -0.29
N SER A 165 2.87 -11.21 -0.16
CA SER A 165 2.43 -12.23 0.79
C SER A 165 1.32 -13.08 0.19
N ILE A 166 1.38 -14.39 0.44
CA ILE A 166 0.38 -15.36 0.02
C ILE A 166 0.04 -16.31 1.17
N GLN A 167 -1.19 -16.82 1.18
CA GLN A 167 -1.66 -17.81 2.16
C GLN A 167 -2.15 -19.07 1.44
N ASN A 168 -1.64 -20.22 1.84
CA ASN A 168 -2.11 -21.51 1.33
C ASN A 168 -3.56 -21.75 1.80
N LYS A 169 -4.51 -21.93 0.87
CA LYS A 169 -5.93 -22.09 1.22
C LYS A 169 -6.27 -23.43 1.88
N GLN A 170 -5.41 -24.43 1.75
CA GLN A 170 -5.62 -25.74 2.36
C GLN A 170 -5.03 -25.82 3.77
N THR A 171 -3.83 -25.28 3.98
CA THR A 171 -3.10 -25.38 5.26
C THR A 171 -3.21 -24.14 6.14
N ASN A 172 -3.72 -23.03 5.60
CA ASN A 172 -3.73 -21.68 6.19
C ASN A 172 -2.33 -21.10 6.48
N GLU A 173 -1.26 -21.76 6.04
CA GLU A 173 0.12 -21.28 6.17
C GLU A 173 0.32 -19.99 5.36
N ILE A 174 0.97 -19.00 5.98
CA ILE A 174 1.23 -17.68 5.39
C ILE A 174 2.71 -17.55 5.08
N PHE A 175 3.02 -17.11 3.86
CA PHE A 175 4.35 -16.78 3.41
C PHE A 175 4.48 -15.27 3.25
N GLU A 176 5.11 -14.62 4.23
CA GLU A 176 5.20 -13.14 4.29
C GLU A 176 6.54 -12.61 3.76
N GLY A 177 6.50 -11.90 2.64
CA GLY A 177 7.65 -11.25 2.01
C GLY A 177 7.89 -11.72 0.57
N SER A 178 8.21 -10.79 -0.32
CA SER A 178 8.37 -11.05 -1.76
C SER A 178 9.38 -12.16 -2.08
N CYS A 179 10.46 -12.26 -1.31
CA CYS A 179 11.43 -13.33 -1.50
C CYS A 179 10.91 -14.69 -1.06
N LEU A 180 10.12 -14.75 0.03
CA LEU A 180 9.50 -15.98 0.51
C LEU A 180 8.42 -16.46 -0.46
N VAL A 181 7.65 -15.55 -1.07
CA VAL A 181 6.71 -15.91 -2.16
C VAL A 181 7.45 -16.64 -3.29
N VAL A 182 8.59 -16.09 -3.75
CA VAL A 182 9.39 -16.74 -4.80
C VAL A 182 9.98 -18.06 -4.32
N ASP A 183 10.51 -18.13 -3.09
CA ASP A 183 11.04 -19.38 -2.54
C ASP A 183 9.97 -20.46 -2.41
N THR A 184 8.76 -20.11 -1.99
CA THR A 184 7.63 -21.03 -1.96
C THR A 184 7.29 -21.56 -3.35
N ILE A 185 7.31 -20.70 -4.38
CA ILE A 185 7.10 -21.13 -5.78
C ILE A 185 8.18 -22.14 -6.21
N LEU A 186 9.46 -21.82 -5.98
CA LEU A 186 10.59 -22.68 -6.35
C LEU A 186 10.52 -24.04 -5.63
N ASN A 187 10.24 -24.02 -4.32
CA ASN A 187 10.10 -25.22 -3.49
C ASN A 187 8.95 -26.11 -3.98
N ILE A 188 7.78 -25.54 -4.29
CA ILE A 188 6.62 -26.29 -4.80
C ILE A 188 6.89 -26.85 -6.21
N ALA A 189 7.65 -26.12 -7.02
CA ALA A 189 8.06 -26.54 -8.36
C ALA A 189 9.15 -27.64 -8.33
N GLY A 190 9.83 -27.81 -7.21
CA GLY A 190 10.97 -28.72 -7.06
C GLY A 190 12.18 -28.27 -7.88
N VAL A 191 12.45 -26.96 -7.93
CA VAL A 191 13.57 -26.36 -8.67
C VAL A 191 14.34 -25.40 -7.77
N THR A 192 15.61 -25.14 -8.10
CA THR A 192 16.49 -24.31 -7.25
C THR A 192 16.69 -22.89 -7.76
N SER A 193 16.22 -22.60 -8.98
CA SER A 193 16.42 -21.31 -9.62
C SER A 193 15.22 -20.85 -10.44
N ILE A 194 15.06 -19.54 -10.56
CA ILE A 194 14.04 -18.91 -11.43
C ILE A 194 14.24 -19.31 -12.89
N LYS A 195 15.50 -19.49 -13.32
CA LYS A 195 15.82 -19.96 -14.68
C LYS A 195 15.19 -21.33 -14.94
N GLU A 196 15.45 -22.28 -14.05
CA GLU A 196 14.92 -23.64 -14.14
C GLU A 196 13.37 -23.65 -14.08
N LEU A 197 12.78 -22.81 -13.22
CA LEU A 197 11.33 -22.62 -13.15
C LEU A 197 10.76 -22.20 -14.52
N ILE A 198 11.31 -21.14 -15.12
CA ILE A 198 10.79 -20.57 -16.36
C ILE A 198 11.01 -21.53 -17.53
N GLU A 199 12.23 -22.03 -17.71
CA GLU A 199 12.61 -22.85 -18.85
C GLU A 199 11.97 -24.25 -18.79
N ASN A 200 12.05 -24.93 -17.64
CA ASN A 200 11.69 -26.34 -17.54
C ASN A 200 10.23 -26.55 -17.10
N LYS A 201 9.74 -25.72 -16.17
CA LYS A 201 8.41 -25.92 -15.58
C LYS A 201 7.33 -25.06 -16.24
N MET A 202 7.66 -23.82 -16.63
CA MET A 202 6.75 -22.91 -17.33
C MET A 202 6.94 -22.93 -18.85
N LYS A 203 7.94 -23.65 -19.38
CA LYS A 203 8.22 -23.79 -20.83
C LYS A 203 8.35 -22.45 -21.55
N ASN A 204 8.98 -21.47 -20.89
CA ASN A 204 9.11 -20.08 -21.34
C ASN A 204 7.77 -19.33 -21.55
N ASN A 205 6.64 -19.89 -21.10
CA ASN A 205 5.36 -19.20 -21.11
C ASN A 205 5.09 -18.57 -19.74
N VAL A 206 5.26 -17.25 -19.68
CA VAL A 206 5.06 -16.45 -18.47
C VAL A 206 3.70 -15.73 -18.45
N GLN A 207 2.75 -16.11 -19.29
CA GLN A 207 1.41 -15.50 -19.27
C GLN A 207 0.70 -15.79 -17.94
N ALA A 208 0.29 -14.72 -17.24
CA ALA A 208 -0.16 -14.85 -15.87
C ALA A 208 -1.50 -15.58 -15.71
N PHE A 209 -2.30 -15.68 -16.76
CA PHE A 209 -3.64 -16.31 -16.74
C PHE A 209 -3.69 -17.64 -17.51
N ASN A 210 -2.54 -18.16 -17.96
CA ASN A 210 -2.50 -19.43 -18.69
C ASN A 210 -2.66 -20.61 -17.71
N LYS A 211 -3.87 -21.20 -17.67
CA LYS A 211 -4.18 -22.35 -16.81
C LYS A 211 -3.40 -23.63 -17.12
N ASN A 212 -2.73 -23.70 -18.28
CA ASN A 212 -1.83 -24.80 -18.62
C ASN A 212 -0.41 -24.60 -18.05
N SER A 213 -0.11 -23.41 -17.51
CA SER A 213 1.12 -23.15 -16.78
C SER A 213 1.01 -23.70 -15.35
N MET A 214 2.15 -24.01 -14.74
CA MET A 214 2.18 -24.37 -13.32
C MET A 214 1.94 -23.17 -12.40
N LEU A 215 2.10 -21.95 -12.89
CA LEU A 215 1.96 -20.70 -12.14
C LEU A 215 1.00 -19.78 -12.88
N TYR A 216 -0.19 -19.56 -12.32
CA TYR A 216 -1.21 -18.70 -12.94
C TYR A 216 -2.19 -18.12 -11.91
N LEU A 217 -2.90 -17.07 -12.32
CA LEU A 217 -4.03 -16.51 -11.60
C LEU A 217 -5.32 -17.19 -12.06
N ASN A 218 -6.12 -17.61 -11.08
CA ASN A 218 -7.43 -18.18 -11.32
C ASN A 218 -8.49 -17.33 -10.62
N LEU A 219 -9.64 -17.14 -11.28
CA LEU A 219 -10.81 -16.59 -10.61
C LEU A 219 -11.30 -17.63 -9.61
N THR A 220 -11.45 -17.24 -8.35
CA THR A 220 -11.87 -18.16 -7.30
C THR A 220 -13.39 -18.31 -7.28
N ASN A 221 -13.87 -19.51 -6.97
CA ASN A 221 -15.29 -19.77 -6.77
C ASN A 221 -15.78 -19.34 -5.38
N THR A 222 -14.86 -18.98 -4.48
CA THR A 222 -15.15 -18.54 -3.11
C THR A 222 -14.49 -17.18 -2.82
N PRO A 223 -14.99 -16.08 -3.41
CA PRO A 223 -14.42 -14.75 -3.19
C PRO A 223 -14.45 -14.36 -1.71
N THR A 224 -13.42 -13.65 -1.25
CA THR A 224 -13.45 -12.99 0.06
C THR A 224 -14.11 -11.63 -0.05
N LEU A 225 -14.63 -11.11 1.07
CA LEU A 225 -15.24 -9.78 1.15
C LEU A 225 -14.43 -8.86 2.06
N SER A 226 -13.10 -9.07 2.10
CA SER A 226 -12.22 -8.28 2.94
C SER A 226 -12.16 -6.84 2.44
N THR A 227 -12.23 -5.89 3.36
CA THR A 227 -11.94 -4.50 3.03
C THR A 227 -10.45 -4.35 2.75
N ILE A 228 -10.09 -3.55 1.75
CA ILE A 228 -8.70 -3.30 1.40
C ILE A 228 -8.14 -2.17 2.26
N VAL A 229 -7.01 -2.44 2.90
CA VAL A 229 -6.22 -1.47 3.65
C VAL A 229 -5.07 -1.00 2.77
N MET A 230 -4.94 0.33 2.66
CA MET A 230 -3.91 0.98 1.84
C MET A 230 -2.82 1.56 2.73
N SER A 231 -1.56 1.43 2.33
CA SER A 231 -0.42 1.96 3.10
C SER A 231 0.80 2.24 2.21
N PRO A 232 1.83 2.93 2.74
CA PRO A 232 3.11 3.05 2.07
C PRO A 232 3.77 1.71 1.75
N ARG A 233 4.45 1.65 0.60
CA ARG A 233 5.26 0.50 0.15
C ARG A 233 6.44 0.22 1.09
N VAL A 234 6.88 -1.02 1.09
CA VAL A 234 7.93 -1.56 1.95
C VAL A 234 9.32 -1.30 1.35
N GLY A 235 10.23 -0.80 2.18
CA GLY A 235 11.66 -0.76 1.84
C GLY A 235 12.07 0.36 0.89
N LEU A 236 11.17 1.30 0.58
CA LEU A 236 11.52 2.53 -0.12
C LEU A 236 12.32 3.44 0.83
N THR A 237 13.36 4.09 0.31
CA THR A 237 14.26 4.94 1.09
C THR A 237 14.66 6.19 0.31
N LEU A 238 15.14 7.21 1.03
CA LEU A 238 15.79 8.40 0.50
C LEU A 238 17.32 8.32 0.59
N LYS A 239 17.91 7.11 0.55
CA LYS A 239 19.37 6.95 0.51
C LYS A 239 19.98 7.71 -0.66
N VAL A 240 19.31 7.66 -1.82
CA VAL A 240 19.50 8.61 -2.91
C VAL A 240 18.43 9.68 -2.76
N GLY A 241 18.84 10.86 -2.31
CA GLY A 241 17.95 11.99 -2.10
C GLY A 241 17.48 12.57 -3.42
N ASP A 242 16.16 12.66 -3.60
CA ASP A 242 15.54 13.19 -4.81
C ASP A 242 14.10 13.65 -4.51
N LYS A 243 13.71 14.81 -5.06
CA LYS A 243 12.40 15.42 -4.82
C LYS A 243 11.26 14.54 -5.33
N GLN A 244 11.46 13.86 -6.47
CA GLN A 244 10.45 12.96 -7.00
C GLN A 244 10.28 11.74 -6.08
N ARG A 245 11.38 11.17 -5.56
CA ARG A 245 11.33 10.09 -4.56
C ARG A 245 10.57 10.50 -3.31
N GLU A 246 10.71 11.72 -2.82
CA GLU A 246 9.94 12.19 -1.67
C GLU A 246 8.43 12.12 -1.92
N LYS A 247 7.97 12.60 -3.08
CA LYS A 247 6.54 12.61 -3.45
C LYS A 247 5.93 11.21 -3.48
N PHE A 248 6.73 10.19 -3.81
CA PHE A 248 6.27 8.80 -4.00
C PHE A 248 6.56 7.88 -2.82
N LEU A 249 7.42 8.32 -1.89
CA LEU A 249 7.94 7.50 -0.78
C LEU A 249 6.82 6.90 0.07
N PHE A 250 5.81 7.71 0.39
CA PHE A 250 4.72 7.33 1.27
C PHE A 250 3.34 7.32 0.59
N ARG A 251 3.29 7.28 -0.74
CA ARG A 251 2.02 7.05 -1.43
C ARG A 251 1.45 5.68 -1.04
N SER A 252 0.14 5.63 -0.89
CA SER A 252 -0.58 4.44 -0.40
C SER A 252 -0.75 3.38 -1.49
N TYR A 253 0.38 2.88 -2.02
CA TYR A 253 0.45 1.92 -3.14
C TYR A 253 0.77 0.50 -2.69
N ARG A 254 0.63 0.20 -1.39
CA ARG A 254 0.64 -1.14 -0.81
C ARG A 254 -0.76 -1.48 -0.32
N PHE A 255 -1.22 -2.68 -0.64
CA PHE A 255 -2.59 -3.12 -0.37
C PHE A 255 -2.57 -4.47 0.35
N THR A 256 -3.33 -4.55 1.44
CA THR A 256 -3.55 -5.77 2.23
C THR A 256 -5.03 -5.89 2.55
N PRO A 257 -5.59 -7.10 2.74
CA PRO A 257 -6.94 -7.22 3.30
C PRO A 257 -6.93 -6.88 4.79
N ASN A 258 -8.04 -6.39 5.32
CA ASN A 258 -8.20 -5.96 6.71
C ASN A 258 -8.14 -7.08 7.76
N ASP A 259 -8.06 -8.33 7.33
CA ASP A 259 -7.85 -9.52 8.16
C ASP A 259 -6.39 -10.01 8.15
N PHE A 260 -5.48 -9.31 7.46
CA PHE A 260 -4.05 -9.64 7.42
C PHE A 260 -3.18 -8.39 7.51
N TYR A 261 -2.37 -8.32 8.58
CA TYR A 261 -1.41 -7.24 8.79
C TYR A 261 0.02 -7.78 8.85
N PRO A 262 0.79 -7.70 7.75
CA PRO A 262 2.15 -8.22 7.69
C PRO A 262 3.04 -7.57 8.75
N SER A 263 3.93 -8.37 9.35
CA SER A 263 4.90 -7.93 10.34
C SER A 263 5.84 -6.85 9.80
N LYS A 264 6.30 -6.98 8.54
CA LYS A 264 7.25 -6.05 7.96
C LYS A 264 6.60 -4.71 7.67
N MET A 265 7.16 -3.66 8.27
CA MET A 265 6.64 -2.28 8.19
C MET A 265 5.16 -2.18 8.58
N LYS A 266 4.73 -2.97 9.57
CA LYS A 266 3.38 -2.86 10.15
C LYS A 266 3.06 -1.45 10.68
N SER A 267 4.09 -0.73 11.12
CA SER A 267 3.96 0.67 11.53
C SER A 267 3.37 1.55 10.43
N THR A 268 3.78 1.41 9.16
CA THR A 268 3.23 2.27 8.09
C THR A 268 1.77 1.98 7.79
N ILE A 269 1.29 0.75 8.04
CA ILE A 269 -0.14 0.43 7.97
C ILE A 269 -0.90 1.13 9.10
N ILE A 270 -0.40 1.04 10.34
CA ILE A 270 -1.00 1.74 11.49
C ILE A 270 -1.07 3.25 11.24
N LEU A 271 0.00 3.83 10.71
CA LEU A 271 0.05 5.25 10.40
C LEU A 271 -0.94 5.64 9.28
N ALA A 272 -1.09 4.81 8.24
CA ALA A 272 -2.02 5.07 7.15
C ALA A 272 -3.49 4.99 7.61
N LEU A 273 -3.83 3.93 8.36
CA LEU A 273 -5.14 3.80 9.01
C LEU A 273 -5.41 4.99 9.93
N ALA A 274 -4.39 5.42 10.67
CA ALA A 274 -4.52 6.57 11.55
C ALA A 274 -4.75 7.86 10.76
N ALA A 275 -4.05 8.04 9.65
CA ALA A 275 -4.21 9.21 8.81
C ALA A 275 -5.60 9.28 8.17
N GLU A 276 -6.14 8.16 7.69
CA GLU A 276 -7.50 8.10 7.15
C GLU A 276 -8.56 8.40 8.22
N LYS A 277 -8.44 7.81 9.42
CA LYS A 277 -9.42 8.00 10.49
C LYS A 277 -9.31 9.39 11.15
N PHE A 278 -8.10 9.88 11.41
CA PHE A 278 -7.87 11.09 12.21
C PHE A 278 -7.88 12.39 11.39
N PHE A 279 -7.45 12.37 10.12
CA PHE A 279 -7.42 13.59 9.29
C PHE A 279 -8.57 13.68 8.27
N LYS A 280 -9.28 12.58 7.96
CA LYS A 280 -10.36 12.60 6.95
C LYS A 280 -11.77 12.38 7.50
N THR A 281 -11.95 12.10 8.78
CA THR A 281 -13.30 11.96 9.36
C THR A 281 -13.60 13.10 10.33
N ASP A 282 -14.79 13.71 10.22
CA ASP A 282 -15.33 14.67 11.19
C ASP A 282 -15.68 14.02 12.55
N GLN A 283 -15.43 12.72 12.69
CA GLN A 283 -15.66 12.00 13.93
C GLN A 283 -14.58 12.34 14.94
N LYS A 284 -14.95 13.14 15.93
CA LYS A 284 -14.18 13.37 17.16
C LYS A 284 -14.21 12.11 18.03
N LEU A 285 -13.50 11.06 17.63
CA LEU A 285 -13.17 9.97 18.54
C LEU A 285 -12.21 10.49 19.60
N GLU A 286 -12.50 10.21 20.87
CA GLU A 286 -11.54 10.45 21.95
C GLU A 286 -10.25 9.67 21.67
N PHE A 287 -9.09 10.33 21.81
CA PHE A 287 -7.79 9.78 21.41
C PHE A 287 -7.51 8.40 22.01
N ASN A 288 -7.95 8.15 23.25
CA ASN A 288 -7.78 6.85 23.91
C ASN A 288 -8.64 5.74 23.28
N GLN A 289 -9.86 6.05 22.84
CA GLN A 289 -10.72 5.08 22.14
C GLN A 289 -10.09 4.71 20.80
N PHE A 290 -9.64 5.70 20.04
CA PHE A 290 -8.96 5.52 18.76
C PHE A 290 -7.67 4.68 18.90
N LEU A 291 -6.85 4.94 19.92
CA LEU A 291 -5.68 4.12 20.25
C LEU A 291 -6.05 2.65 20.49
N GLN A 292 -7.14 2.40 21.24
CA GLN A 292 -7.59 1.04 21.54
C GLN A 292 -8.11 0.34 20.28
N GLU A 293 -8.85 1.04 19.42
CA GLU A 293 -9.32 0.51 18.14
C GLU A 293 -8.16 0.08 17.24
N LEU A 294 -7.16 0.94 17.02
CA LEU A 294 -5.98 0.60 16.21
C LEU A 294 -5.15 -0.54 16.82
N THR A 295 -5.03 -0.56 18.15
CA THR A 295 -4.35 -1.64 18.90
C THR A 295 -5.01 -2.98 18.64
N ASN A 296 -6.34 -3.02 18.75
CA ASN A 296 -7.14 -4.23 18.54
C ASN A 296 -7.12 -4.68 17.08
N GLU A 297 -7.44 -3.76 16.15
CA GLU A 297 -7.52 -4.02 14.71
C GLU A 297 -6.20 -4.56 14.17
N THR A 298 -5.07 -3.95 14.55
CA THR A 298 -3.76 -4.37 14.06
C THR A 298 -3.07 -5.40 14.94
N SER A 299 -3.65 -5.80 16.08
CA SER A 299 -2.99 -6.66 17.07
C SER A 299 -1.58 -6.16 17.45
N THR A 300 -1.46 -4.85 17.70
CA THR A 300 -0.19 -4.19 18.04
C THR A 300 -0.25 -3.67 19.46
N ARG A 301 0.85 -3.79 20.23
CA ARG A 301 0.92 -3.27 21.61
C ARG A 301 0.59 -1.78 21.66
N ILE A 302 -0.30 -1.39 22.57
CA ILE A 302 -0.80 -0.01 22.69
C ILE A 302 0.31 1.04 22.85
N ASN A 303 1.38 0.71 23.59
CA ASN A 303 2.53 1.61 23.77
C ASN A 303 3.29 1.86 22.46
N ASN A 304 3.36 0.87 21.56
CA ASN A 304 3.98 1.05 20.25
C ASN A 304 3.10 1.94 19.38
N VAL A 305 1.79 1.68 19.33
CA VAL A 305 0.82 2.51 18.59
C VAL A 305 0.90 3.96 19.07
N LYS A 306 0.85 4.19 20.38
CA LYS A 306 0.99 5.52 20.99
C LYS A 306 2.28 6.22 20.57
N THR A 307 3.40 5.49 20.54
CA THR A 307 4.70 6.04 20.11
C THR A 307 4.67 6.44 18.64
N TYR A 308 4.15 5.57 17.76
CA TYR A 308 4.03 5.86 16.33
C TYR A 308 3.18 7.10 16.06
N LEU A 309 2.04 7.23 16.75
CA LEU A 309 1.16 8.40 16.58
C LEU A 309 1.78 9.68 17.15
N SER A 310 2.50 9.60 18.26
CA SER A 310 3.22 10.76 18.81
C SER A 310 4.31 11.26 17.84
N ASP A 311 5.06 10.35 17.23
CA ASP A 311 6.08 10.69 16.24
C ASP A 311 5.46 11.21 14.94
N LEU A 312 4.34 10.62 14.49
CA LEU A 312 3.54 11.13 13.37
C LEU A 312 3.14 12.58 13.59
N GLN A 313 2.54 12.88 14.74
CA GLN A 313 2.10 14.23 15.11
C GLN A 313 3.28 15.20 15.17
N THR A 314 4.43 14.75 15.69
CA THR A 314 5.65 15.56 15.74
C THR A 314 6.09 15.98 14.34
N GLY A 315 6.13 15.04 13.38
CA GLY A 315 6.44 15.36 11.99
C GLY A 315 5.41 16.28 11.35
N PHE A 316 4.11 16.00 11.54
CA PHE A 316 3.03 16.83 11.00
C PHE A 316 3.09 18.27 11.52
N ASN A 317 3.39 18.46 12.81
CA ASN A 317 3.48 19.79 13.42
C ASN A 317 4.79 20.52 13.11
N GLN A 318 5.79 19.84 12.53
CA GLN A 318 7.06 20.46 12.19
C GLN A 318 6.84 21.66 11.27
N LYS A 319 7.46 22.80 11.63
CA LYS A 319 7.53 23.97 10.76
C LYS A 319 8.65 23.72 9.75
N LEU A 320 8.29 23.74 8.47
CA LEU A 320 9.26 23.65 7.38
C LEU A 320 9.97 24.99 7.22
N LYS A 321 11.29 24.95 7.04
CA LYS A 321 12.05 26.14 6.66
C LYS A 321 11.79 26.47 5.19
N THR A 322 12.09 27.70 4.79
CA THR A 322 11.85 28.20 3.42
C THR A 322 12.56 27.35 2.36
N ASP A 323 13.74 26.81 2.68
CA ASP A 323 14.53 25.93 1.81
C ASP A 323 14.06 24.46 1.80
N GLU A 324 13.08 24.11 2.64
CA GLU A 324 12.47 22.78 2.75
C GLU A 324 11.07 22.72 2.11
N ILE A 325 10.51 23.85 1.66
CA ILE A 325 9.17 23.89 1.04
C ILE A 325 9.09 22.98 -0.19
N ASP A 326 10.14 22.94 -0.99
CA ASP A 326 10.21 22.12 -2.21
C ASP A 326 10.71 20.68 -1.98
N SER A 327 11.19 20.39 -0.77
CA SER A 327 11.89 19.14 -0.41
C SER A 327 11.72 18.88 1.09
N PRO A 328 10.48 18.65 1.55
CA PRO A 328 10.16 18.60 2.98
C PRO A 328 10.84 17.45 3.73
N LEU A 329 11.34 16.44 3.02
CA LEU A 329 12.07 15.31 3.57
C LEU A 329 13.59 15.39 3.31
N LYS A 330 14.13 16.55 2.89
CA LYS A 330 15.56 16.72 2.60
C LYS A 330 16.46 16.31 3.76
N SER A 331 16.05 16.58 5.00
CA SER A 331 16.80 16.21 6.21
C SER A 331 16.96 14.69 6.40
N TYR A 332 16.19 13.89 5.69
CA TYR A 332 16.22 12.43 5.68
C TYR A 332 17.09 11.84 4.56
N TYR A 333 17.65 12.66 3.68
CA TYR A 333 18.48 12.19 2.56
C TYR A 333 19.75 11.50 3.04
N GLY A 334 20.13 10.40 2.37
CA GLY A 334 21.33 9.62 2.68
C GLY A 334 21.25 8.81 3.98
N LYS A 335 20.14 8.90 4.72
CA LYS A 335 19.98 8.25 6.03
C LYS A 335 19.21 6.95 5.91
N ALA A 336 19.58 5.97 6.74
CA ALA A 336 18.70 4.86 7.06
C ALA A 336 17.63 5.36 8.04
N PHE A 337 16.39 4.90 7.87
CA PHE A 337 15.31 5.29 8.78
C PHE A 337 15.22 4.33 9.97
N SER A 338 15.20 4.91 11.17
CA SER A 338 14.60 4.24 12.31
C SER A 338 13.08 4.20 12.19
N SER A 339 12.41 3.41 13.02
CA SER A 339 10.94 3.41 13.09
C SER A 339 10.37 4.79 13.43
N SER A 340 11.07 5.56 14.28
CA SER A 340 10.67 6.93 14.65
C SER A 340 10.83 7.90 13.47
N ASP A 341 11.93 7.77 12.71
CA ASP A 341 12.15 8.56 11.50
C ASP A 341 11.05 8.33 10.46
N ILE A 342 10.65 7.06 10.25
CA ILE A 342 9.52 6.73 9.35
C ILE A 342 8.25 7.47 9.78
N CYS A 343 7.91 7.43 11.07
CA CYS A 343 6.69 8.04 11.59
C CYS A 343 6.70 9.56 11.41
N ARG A 344 7.81 10.22 11.79
CA ARG A 344 7.96 11.68 11.61
C ARG A 344 7.98 12.08 10.14
N ALA A 345 8.78 11.40 9.32
CA ALA A 345 8.85 11.67 7.89
C ALA A 345 7.47 11.49 7.23
N TYR A 346 6.69 10.49 7.64
CA TYR A 346 5.33 10.32 7.13
C TYR A 346 4.40 11.45 7.56
N GLY A 347 4.50 11.95 8.80
CA GLY A 347 3.71 13.10 9.26
C GLY A 347 4.02 14.37 8.46
N THR A 348 5.31 14.64 8.24
CA THR A 348 5.77 15.73 7.38
C THR A 348 5.28 15.56 5.94
N TRP A 349 5.36 14.34 5.41
CA TRP A 349 4.87 14.01 4.06
C TRP A 349 3.36 14.23 3.93
N LEU A 350 2.56 13.78 4.89
CA LEU A 350 1.10 13.96 4.90
C LEU A 350 0.70 15.43 4.84
N LYS A 351 1.38 16.29 5.61
CA LYS A 351 1.12 17.72 5.62
C LYS A 351 1.33 18.39 4.25
N VAL A 352 2.33 17.95 3.49
CA VAL A 352 2.71 18.61 2.23
C VAL A 352 2.07 17.94 1.01
N PHE A 353 1.99 16.62 1.02
CA PHE A 353 1.59 15.80 -0.13
C PHE A 353 0.30 15.00 0.12
N GLY A 354 -0.12 14.76 1.37
CA GLY A 354 -1.24 13.87 1.68
C GLY A 354 -2.63 14.36 1.26
N ASN A 355 -2.78 15.67 1.04
CA ASN A 355 -4.02 16.32 0.59
C ASN A 355 -4.03 16.68 -0.92
N LYS A 356 -3.02 16.22 -1.68
CA LYS A 356 -2.85 16.46 -3.12
C LYS A 356 -2.78 15.12 -3.85
#